data_AF-G0V3J6-F1
#
_entry.id   AF-G0V3J6-F1
#
_cell.length_a   1.000
_cell.length_b   1.000
_cell.length_c   1.000
_cell.angle_alpha   90.00
_cell.angle_beta   90.00
_cell.angle_gamma   90.00
#
_symmetry.space_group_name_H-M   'P 1'
#
loop_
_entity.id
_entity.type
_entity.pdbx_description
1 polymer ?
#
loop_
_entity_poly.entity_id
_entity_poly.type
_entity_poly.pdbx_seq_one_letter_code
_entity_poly.pdbx_strand_id
1 'polypeptide(L)'
;MDIFNAEGEHTFIYLKESYDKEGIITLEARHSNSLKSKDKTVVSYRTYEEIKKGQNGKKFYPMRYKGIVEDDIKVNMDSYEYNNTLDKAYKIKKNMLFSGSIDYIEDIDIFKIDVEYKQKIMLKVFQLPKDIKLTIKNADERELKVIERQGFYLLELDKGTYYLQFKNNSLKTLEENYIFEIS
;
A
#
# COMPACT_ATOMS: atom_id res chain seq x y z
N MET A 1 6.68 -11.42 -2.65
CA MET A 1 7.15 -11.56 -4.04
C MET A 1 6.36 -10.59 -4.90
N ASP A 2 7.04 -9.60 -5.49
CA ASP A 2 6.37 -8.59 -6.32
C ASP A 2 6.38 -9.07 -7.77
N ILE A 3 5.19 -9.08 -8.38
CA ILE A 3 4.97 -9.50 -9.76
C ILE A 3 4.60 -8.27 -10.57
N PHE A 4 5.29 -8.00 -11.65
CA PHE A 4 4.96 -6.93 -12.56
C PHE A 4 4.24 -7.53 -13.77
N ASN A 5 3.06 -7.00 -14.10
CA ASN A 5 2.27 -7.45 -15.24
C ASN A 5 1.96 -6.29 -16.18
N ALA A 6 2.22 -6.50 -17.47
CA ALA A 6 1.69 -5.68 -18.54
C ALA A 6 0.50 -6.43 -19.16
N GLU A 7 -0.72 -5.97 -18.83
CA GLU A 7 -2.04 -6.53 -19.21
C GLU A 7 -2.01 -7.64 -20.27
N GLY A 8 -1.84 -8.89 -19.80
CA GLY A 8 -2.06 -10.11 -20.60
C GLY A 8 -0.90 -10.58 -21.47
N GLU A 9 0.20 -9.83 -21.55
CA GLU A 9 1.28 -10.11 -22.52
C GLU A 9 2.60 -10.51 -21.87
N HIS A 10 2.86 -10.01 -20.65
CA HIS A 10 4.16 -10.21 -20.02
C HIS A 10 4.10 -10.07 -18.51
N THR A 11 4.62 -11.08 -17.80
CA THR A 11 4.71 -11.10 -16.34
C THR A 11 6.15 -11.38 -15.91
N PHE A 12 6.68 -10.59 -14.99
CA PHE A 12 7.96 -10.88 -14.36
C PHE A 12 7.93 -10.71 -12.85
N ILE A 13 8.74 -11.50 -12.15
CA ILE A 13 8.90 -11.45 -10.70
C ILE A 13 10.15 -10.64 -10.38
N TYR A 14 10.05 -9.68 -9.46
CA TYR A 14 11.22 -9.02 -8.90
C TYR A 14 12.00 -9.99 -8.02
N LEU A 15 13.30 -10.11 -8.27
CA LEU A 15 14.22 -10.90 -7.45
C LEU A 15 15.06 -9.98 -6.56
N LYS A 16 15.74 -8.98 -7.14
CA LYS A 16 16.65 -8.11 -6.40
C LYS A 16 17.02 -6.83 -7.18
N GLU A 17 17.28 -5.73 -6.49
CA GLU A 17 17.90 -4.53 -7.08
C GLU A 17 19.38 -4.80 -7.48
N SER A 18 19.83 -4.23 -8.59
CA SER A 18 21.23 -4.31 -9.00
C SER A 18 22.14 -3.53 -8.04
N TYR A 19 23.42 -3.89 -8.00
CA TYR A 19 24.37 -3.26 -7.08
C TYR A 19 24.52 -1.74 -7.33
N ASP A 20 24.47 -1.32 -8.60
CA ASP A 20 24.52 0.08 -9.01
C ASP A 20 23.21 0.84 -8.80
N LYS A 21 22.13 0.15 -8.40
CA LYS A 21 20.78 0.71 -8.19
C LYS A 21 20.15 1.33 -9.44
N GLU A 22 20.62 0.96 -10.63
CA GLU A 22 20.05 1.45 -11.89
C GLU A 22 18.88 0.58 -12.39
N GLY A 23 18.65 -0.59 -11.77
CA GLY A 23 17.59 -1.49 -12.16
C GLY A 23 17.39 -2.69 -11.23
N ILE A 24 16.69 -3.69 -11.75
CA ILE A 24 16.32 -4.90 -11.01
C ILE A 24 16.63 -6.17 -11.81
N ILE A 25 16.92 -7.23 -11.08
CA ILE A 25 16.99 -8.60 -11.55
C ILE A 25 15.58 -9.18 -11.45
N THR A 26 15.13 -9.79 -12.53
CA THR A 26 13.77 -10.30 -12.71
C THR A 26 13.78 -11.75 -13.14
N LEU A 27 12.74 -12.50 -12.78
CA LEU A 27 12.40 -13.78 -13.39
C LEU A 27 11.22 -13.56 -14.33
N GLU A 28 11.43 -13.70 -15.64
CA GLU A 28 10.41 -13.48 -16.66
C GLU A 28 9.89 -14.81 -17.20
N ALA A 29 8.57 -14.94 -17.30
CA ALA A 29 7.95 -16.02 -18.05
C ALA A 29 7.41 -15.47 -19.37
N ARG A 30 7.80 -16.08 -20.48
CA ARG A 30 7.27 -15.74 -21.81
C ARG A 30 6.44 -16.88 -22.36
N HIS A 31 5.18 -16.58 -22.65
CA HIS A 31 4.30 -17.46 -23.39
C HIS A 31 4.53 -17.28 -24.89
N SER A 32 4.55 -18.37 -25.66
CA SER A 32 4.67 -18.32 -27.10
C SER A 32 3.44 -18.87 -27.81
N ASN A 33 2.81 -18.05 -28.65
CA ASN A 33 1.64 -18.44 -29.46
C ASN A 33 2.00 -19.33 -30.67
N SER A 34 3.24 -19.86 -30.74
CA SER A 34 3.71 -20.66 -31.88
C SER A 34 3.95 -22.11 -31.46
N LEU A 35 3.37 -23.05 -32.20
CA LEU A 35 3.59 -24.49 -32.04
C LEU A 35 5.07 -24.93 -32.18
N LYS A 36 5.94 -24.07 -32.73
CA LYS A 36 7.37 -24.34 -32.91
C LYS A 36 8.24 -23.80 -31.77
N SER A 37 7.64 -23.11 -30.81
CA SER A 37 8.34 -22.38 -29.75
C SER A 37 7.86 -22.86 -28.40
N LYS A 38 8.80 -23.19 -27.50
CA LYS A 38 8.47 -23.59 -26.12
C LYS A 38 8.44 -22.34 -25.25
N ASP A 39 7.52 -22.34 -24.28
CA ASP A 39 7.54 -21.38 -23.18
C ASP A 39 8.87 -21.44 -22.45
N LYS A 40 9.39 -20.27 -22.05
CA LYS A 40 10.67 -20.14 -21.38
C LYS A 40 10.54 -19.22 -20.17
N THR A 41 11.25 -19.60 -19.11
CA THR A 41 11.50 -18.77 -17.95
C THR A 41 12.97 -18.32 -17.99
N VAL A 42 13.23 -17.02 -17.90
CA VAL A 42 14.58 -16.45 -17.95
C VAL A 42 14.82 -15.51 -16.78
N VAL A 43 16.03 -15.54 -16.23
CA VAL A 43 16.49 -14.49 -15.32
C VAL A 43 17.07 -13.37 -16.18
N SER A 44 16.60 -12.14 -16.00
CA SER A 44 17.03 -10.99 -16.79
C SER A 44 17.20 -9.75 -15.93
N TYR A 45 18.00 -8.79 -16.41
CA TYR A 45 18.13 -7.48 -15.80
C TYR A 45 17.27 -6.46 -16.56
N ARG A 46 16.61 -5.57 -15.83
CA ARG A 46 15.86 -4.43 -16.38
C ARG A 46 16.18 -3.15 -15.64
N THR A 47 16.44 -2.09 -16.38
CA THR A 47 16.58 -0.74 -15.83
C THR A 47 15.23 -0.20 -15.36
N TYR A 48 15.25 0.76 -14.43
CA TYR A 48 14.02 1.46 -14.02
C TYR A 48 13.36 2.23 -15.17
N GLU A 49 14.14 2.70 -16.15
CA GLU A 49 13.61 3.36 -17.35
C GLU A 49 12.79 2.40 -18.22
N GLU A 50 13.29 1.18 -18.45
CA GLU A 50 12.58 0.15 -19.21
C GLU A 50 11.27 -0.26 -18.54
N ILE A 51 11.26 -0.35 -17.21
CA ILE A 51 10.06 -0.66 -16.43
C ILE A 51 9.04 0.48 -16.54
N LYS A 52 9.47 1.74 -16.42
CA LYS A 52 8.61 2.93 -16.57
C LYS A 52 8.03 3.05 -17.98
N LYS A 53 8.84 2.76 -19.01
CA LYS A 53 8.43 2.76 -20.41
C LYS A 53 7.39 1.66 -20.70
N GLY A 54 7.45 0.58 -19.93
CA GLY A 54 6.56 -0.55 -20.10
C GLY A 54 6.89 -1.37 -21.35
N GLN A 55 5.96 -2.23 -21.76
CA GLN A 55 6.13 -3.11 -22.91
C GLN A 55 4.98 -2.89 -23.89
N ASN A 56 5.30 -2.74 -25.19
CA ASN A 56 4.32 -2.49 -26.24
C ASN A 56 3.38 -1.30 -25.96
N GLY A 57 3.91 -0.25 -25.31
CA GLY A 57 3.14 0.95 -24.92
C GLY A 57 2.26 0.78 -23.68
N LYS A 58 2.27 -0.41 -23.05
CA LYS A 58 1.55 -0.68 -21.80
C LYS A 58 2.50 -0.64 -20.60
N LYS A 59 2.13 0.12 -19.58
CA LYS A 59 2.88 0.20 -18.32
C LYS A 59 2.79 -1.11 -17.55
N PHE A 60 3.85 -1.46 -16.82
CA PHE A 60 3.78 -2.53 -15.85
C PHE A 60 3.03 -2.06 -14.61
N TYR A 61 2.13 -2.91 -14.13
CA TYR A 61 1.48 -2.73 -12.84
C TYR A 61 2.08 -3.72 -11.85
N PRO A 62 2.56 -3.26 -10.68
CA PRO A 62 2.92 -4.16 -9.61
C PRO A 62 1.65 -4.86 -9.10
N MET A 63 1.72 -6.17 -9.05
CA MET A 63 0.74 -7.10 -8.50
C MET A 63 1.44 -7.93 -7.44
N ARG A 64 0.78 -8.17 -6.31
CA ARG A 64 1.27 -9.15 -5.34
C ARG A 64 0.51 -10.45 -5.53
N TYR A 65 1.23 -11.54 -5.79
CA TYR A 65 0.61 -12.87 -5.93
C TYR A 65 0.31 -13.45 -4.55
N LYS A 66 -0.92 -13.94 -4.36
CA LYS A 66 -1.34 -14.71 -3.19
C LYS A 66 -0.93 -16.18 -3.41
N GLY A 67 -0.03 -16.67 -2.58
CA GLY A 67 0.32 -18.09 -2.51
C GLY A 67 1.65 -18.44 -3.18
N ILE A 68 2.74 -18.24 -2.45
CA ILE A 68 3.75 -19.29 -2.41
C ILE A 68 3.37 -20.12 -1.20
N VAL A 69 2.91 -21.35 -1.41
CA VAL A 69 2.88 -22.36 -0.35
C VAL A 69 4.32 -22.86 -0.23
N GLU A 70 5.17 -22.05 0.39
CA GLU A 70 6.46 -22.48 0.92
C GLU A 70 6.39 -22.21 2.41
N ASP A 71 6.75 -23.25 3.15
CA ASP A 71 6.53 -23.42 4.58
C ASP A 71 7.01 -22.19 5.39
N ASP A 72 6.16 -21.73 6.32
CA ASP A 72 6.45 -20.77 7.39
C ASP A 72 6.66 -19.27 7.05
N ILE A 73 6.21 -18.76 5.90
CA ILE A 73 6.06 -17.30 5.73
C ILE A 73 4.78 -16.82 6.44
N LYS A 74 4.92 -16.30 7.66
CA LYS A 74 3.83 -15.59 8.36
C LYS A 74 3.57 -14.25 7.67
N VAL A 75 2.44 -14.13 6.97
CA VAL A 75 1.92 -12.84 6.54
C VAL A 75 1.27 -12.20 7.75
N ASN A 76 1.90 -11.16 8.31
CA ASN A 76 1.44 -10.50 9.53
C ASN A 76 0.37 -9.44 9.18
N MET A 77 -0.77 -9.86 8.66
CA MET A 77 -1.87 -8.94 8.36
C MET A 77 -2.59 -8.58 9.66
N ASP A 78 -2.82 -7.29 9.87
CA ASP A 78 -3.66 -6.87 11.00
C ASP A 78 -5.15 -7.22 10.77
N SER A 79 -5.98 -6.95 11.78
CA SER A 79 -7.40 -7.32 11.75
C SER A 79 -8.29 -6.44 10.88
N TYR A 80 -7.74 -5.40 10.26
CA TYR A 80 -8.47 -4.39 9.48
C TYR A 80 -8.27 -4.56 7.97
N GLU A 81 -7.26 -5.31 7.57
CA GLU A 81 -6.99 -5.62 6.16
C GLU A 81 -8.11 -6.47 5.53
N TYR A 82 -8.49 -6.26 4.28
CA TYR A 82 -7.89 -5.34 3.31
C TYR A 82 -8.53 -3.95 3.34
N ASN A 83 -7.78 -2.88 3.57
CA ASN A 83 -8.31 -1.52 3.69
C ASN A 83 -7.59 -0.46 2.82
N ASN A 84 -6.90 -0.88 1.76
CA ASN A 84 -6.05 0.01 0.93
C ASN A 84 -6.81 0.88 -0.08
N THR A 85 -8.15 0.78 -0.14
CA THR A 85 -9.00 1.58 -1.03
C THR A 85 -10.21 2.15 -0.28
N LEU A 86 -10.76 3.29 -0.76
CA LEU A 86 -11.85 4.00 -0.06
C LEU A 86 -13.13 3.15 0.10
N ASP A 87 -13.44 2.29 -0.86
CA ASP A 87 -14.58 1.36 -0.82
C ASP A 87 -14.38 0.27 0.24
N LYS A 88 -13.13 -0.12 0.50
CA LYS A 88 -12.74 -1.09 1.52
C LYS A 88 -12.33 -0.50 2.85
N ALA A 89 -12.38 0.84 2.98
CA ALA A 89 -11.94 1.51 4.19
C ALA A 89 -12.65 0.98 5.44
N TYR A 90 -11.86 0.66 6.47
CA TYR A 90 -12.36 0.05 7.70
C TYR A 90 -13.16 1.07 8.52
N LYS A 91 -14.39 0.71 8.92
CA LYS A 91 -15.26 1.63 9.67
C LYS A 91 -14.82 1.75 11.12
N ILE A 92 -14.44 2.97 11.51
CA ILE A 92 -14.05 3.33 12.87
C ILE A 92 -15.25 3.25 13.80
N LYS A 93 -15.02 2.65 14.97
CA LYS A 93 -15.88 2.75 16.15
C LYS A 93 -15.21 3.70 17.14
N LYS A 94 -15.93 4.73 17.57
CA LYS A 94 -15.40 5.72 18.52
C LYS A 94 -15.04 5.06 19.86
N ASN A 95 -14.09 5.65 20.58
CA ASN A 95 -13.56 5.20 21.86
C ASN A 95 -12.98 3.78 21.83
N MET A 96 -12.50 3.34 20.66
CA MET A 96 -11.73 2.12 20.51
C MET A 96 -10.31 2.45 20.09
N LEU A 97 -9.36 1.68 20.62
CA LEU A 97 -7.96 1.74 20.22
C LEU A 97 -7.77 0.90 18.96
N PHE A 98 -7.09 1.47 17.97
CA PHE A 98 -6.73 0.83 16.72
C PHE A 98 -5.22 0.71 16.64
N SER A 99 -4.73 -0.46 16.21
CA SER A 99 -3.32 -0.73 16.00
C SER A 99 -3.15 -1.46 14.68
N GLY A 100 -2.44 -0.84 13.73
CA GLY A 100 -2.13 -1.44 12.44
C GLY A 100 -0.67 -1.26 12.07
N SER A 101 -0.26 -1.88 10.96
CA SER A 101 1.10 -1.82 10.43
C SER A 101 1.08 -1.54 8.94
N ILE A 102 2.02 -0.72 8.48
CA ILE A 102 2.24 -0.51 7.06
C ILE A 102 3.32 -1.51 6.63
N ASP A 103 2.89 -2.63 6.04
CA ASP A 103 3.74 -3.80 5.85
C ASP A 103 4.77 -3.61 4.73
N TYR A 104 4.51 -2.71 3.79
CA TYR A 104 5.38 -2.40 2.65
C TYR A 104 5.15 -0.98 2.14
N ILE A 105 6.00 -0.52 1.23
CA ILE A 105 6.04 0.89 0.83
C ILE A 105 4.76 1.43 0.18
N GLU A 106 4.06 0.61 -0.60
CA GLU A 106 2.78 0.97 -1.22
C GLU A 106 1.59 0.50 -0.40
N ASP A 107 1.83 0.01 0.81
CA ASP A 107 0.76 -0.29 1.73
C ASP A 107 0.11 1.00 2.22
N ILE A 108 -1.21 0.99 2.21
CA ILE A 108 -2.06 2.11 2.54
C ILE A 108 -3.15 1.56 3.42
N ASP A 109 -3.31 2.12 4.60
CA ASP A 109 -4.42 1.75 5.46
C ASP A 109 -5.42 2.88 5.51
N ILE A 110 -6.64 2.58 5.08
CA ILE A 110 -7.72 3.56 5.07
C ILE A 110 -8.78 3.16 6.10
N PHE A 111 -8.99 4.04 7.06
CA PHE A 111 -10.11 3.98 7.98
C PHE A 111 -11.13 5.05 7.63
N LYS A 112 -12.40 4.81 7.90
CA LYS A 112 -13.49 5.77 7.66
C LYS A 112 -14.32 6.02 8.91
N ILE A 113 -14.76 7.26 9.08
CA ILE A 113 -15.70 7.67 10.11
C ILE A 113 -16.84 8.49 9.49
N ASP A 114 -18.06 8.17 9.90
CA ASP A 114 -19.25 8.93 9.54
C ASP A 114 -19.58 9.90 10.68
N VAL A 115 -19.66 11.19 10.33
CA VAL A 115 -19.97 12.28 11.24
C VAL A 115 -21.41 12.71 10.97
N GLU A 116 -22.31 12.49 11.93
CA GLU A 116 -23.75 12.71 11.74
C GLU A 116 -24.17 14.18 11.81
N TYR A 117 -23.43 14.98 12.57
CA TYR A 117 -23.63 16.41 12.78
C TYR A 117 -22.30 17.08 13.09
N LYS A 118 -22.24 18.39 12.87
CA LYS A 118 -21.04 19.20 13.15
C LYS A 118 -20.59 19.01 14.60
N GLN A 119 -19.37 18.54 14.79
CA GLN A 119 -18.84 18.26 16.12
C GLN A 119 -17.32 18.38 16.16
N LYS A 120 -16.78 18.50 17.37
CA LYS A 120 -15.35 18.38 17.60
C LYS A 120 -15.03 16.93 17.95
N ILE A 121 -14.10 16.34 17.21
CA ILE A 121 -13.62 14.97 17.40
C ILE A 121 -12.17 15.06 17.87
N MET A 122 -11.83 14.31 18.91
CA MET A 122 -10.44 14.18 19.34
C MET A 122 -9.81 12.95 18.70
N LEU A 123 -8.80 13.17 17.87
CA LEU A 123 -7.92 12.13 17.36
C LEU A 123 -6.69 12.05 18.24
N LYS A 124 -6.50 10.91 18.90
CA LYS A 124 -5.32 10.62 19.72
C LYS A 124 -4.43 9.68 18.91
N VAL A 125 -3.22 10.12 18.57
CA VAL A 125 -2.22 9.29 17.89
C VAL A 125 -1.16 8.96 18.92
N PHE A 126 -1.19 7.74 19.44
CA PHE A 126 -0.29 7.29 20.51
C PHE A 126 1.07 6.87 19.96
N GLN A 127 1.08 6.26 18.78
CA GLN A 127 2.30 5.85 18.09
C GLN A 127 2.14 6.17 16.60
N LEU A 128 3.13 6.87 16.05
CA LEU A 128 3.24 7.12 14.62
C LEU A 128 4.70 7.06 14.19
N PRO A 129 5.11 6.00 13.47
CA PRO A 129 6.43 5.87 12.88
C PRO A 129 6.84 7.11 12.09
N LYS A 130 8.13 7.46 12.16
CA LYS A 130 8.65 8.71 11.54
C LYS A 130 8.40 8.77 10.03
N ASP A 131 8.39 7.60 9.38
CA ASP A 131 8.24 7.47 7.94
C ASP A 131 6.78 7.22 7.52
N ILE A 132 5.83 7.10 8.46
CA ILE A 132 4.39 6.97 8.18
C ILE A 132 3.71 8.32 8.36
N LYS A 133 2.88 8.68 7.37
CA LYS A 133 2.01 9.86 7.44
C LYS A 133 0.57 9.44 7.61
N LEU A 134 -0.13 10.14 8.50
CA LEU A 134 -1.58 10.07 8.61
C LEU A 134 -2.20 11.30 7.94
N THR A 135 -3.01 11.07 6.90
CA THR A 135 -3.73 12.12 6.19
C THR A 135 -5.22 12.00 6.45
N ILE A 136 -5.84 13.11 6.85
CA ILE A 136 -7.30 13.21 7.02
C ILE A 136 -7.89 13.77 5.74
N LYS A 137 -8.84 13.05 5.12
CA LYS A 137 -9.53 13.44 3.89
C LYS A 137 -11.04 13.48 4.09
N ASN A 138 -11.74 14.29 3.29
CA ASN A 138 -13.20 14.22 3.17
C ASN A 138 -13.63 13.22 2.08
N ALA A 139 -14.94 13.11 1.82
CA ALA A 139 -15.51 12.26 0.78
C ALA A 139 -15.08 12.60 -0.65
N ASP A 140 -14.71 13.86 -0.90
CA ASP A 140 -14.20 14.31 -2.21
C ASP A 140 -12.68 14.11 -2.35
N GLU A 141 -12.07 13.30 -1.47
CA GLU A 141 -10.64 13.03 -1.38
C GLU A 141 -9.76 14.26 -1.10
N ARG A 142 -10.36 15.40 -0.74
CA ARG A 142 -9.63 16.60 -0.38
C ARG A 142 -8.95 16.41 0.97
N GLU A 143 -7.64 16.65 0.99
CA GLU A 143 -6.85 16.65 2.22
C GLU A 143 -7.24 17.83 3.12
N LEU A 144 -7.57 17.50 4.37
CA LEU A 144 -7.93 18.47 5.41
C LEU A 144 -6.77 18.70 6.37
N LYS A 145 -5.99 17.65 6.66
CA LYS A 145 -4.89 17.70 7.61
C LYS A 145 -3.90 16.57 7.37
N VAL A 146 -2.61 16.86 7.54
CA VAL A 146 -1.53 15.86 7.58
C VAL A 146 -0.94 15.83 8.99
N ILE A 147 -0.73 14.62 9.50
CA ILE A 147 -0.17 14.33 10.82
C ILE A 147 1.07 13.46 10.63
N GLU A 148 2.20 13.97 11.10
CA GLU A 148 3.53 13.34 10.94
C GLU A 148 4.19 13.04 12.30
N ARG A 149 3.47 13.26 13.41
CA ARG A 149 3.94 12.97 14.76
C ARG A 149 2.80 12.50 15.67
N GLN A 150 3.13 11.69 16.67
CA GLN A 150 2.22 11.34 17.75
C GLN A 150 1.73 12.59 18.51
N GLY A 151 0.53 12.52 19.07
CA GLY A 151 -0.08 13.63 19.80
C GLY A 151 -1.61 13.61 19.77
N PHE A 152 -2.19 14.70 20.27
CA PHE A 152 -3.63 14.91 20.35
C PHE A 152 -4.06 15.99 19.36
N TYR A 153 -5.05 15.67 18.54
CA TYR A 153 -5.51 16.52 17.45
C TYR A 153 -7.02 16.72 17.56
N LEU A 154 -7.43 17.95 17.89
CA LEU A 154 -8.83 18.33 17.80
C LEU A 154 -9.19 18.59 16.33
N LEU A 155 -10.20 17.89 15.84
CA LEU A 155 -10.75 18.02 14.49
C LEU A 155 -12.16 18.60 14.58
N GLU A 156 -12.41 19.72 13.93
CA GLU A 156 -13.74 20.30 13.80
C GLU A 156 -14.33 19.84 12.47
N LEU A 157 -15.25 18.88 12.50
CA LEU A 157 -15.79 18.24 11.31
C LEU A 157 -17.29 18.54 11.20
N ASP A 158 -17.74 18.91 10.00
CA ASP A 158 -19.16 19.01 9.67
C ASP A 158 -19.75 17.62 9.43
N LYS A 159 -21.06 17.55 9.15
CA LYS A 159 -21.70 16.28 8.78
C LYS A 159 -21.08 15.74 7.49
N GLY A 160 -20.65 14.49 7.49
CA GLY A 160 -20.06 13.83 6.31
C GLY A 160 -19.22 12.60 6.65
N THR A 161 -18.69 11.96 5.62
CA THR A 161 -17.74 10.85 5.77
C THR A 161 -16.32 11.37 5.61
N TYR A 162 -15.44 10.93 6.51
CA TYR A 162 -14.03 11.30 6.53
C TYR A 162 -13.16 10.06 6.58
N TYR A 163 -11.97 10.18 6.00
CA TYR A 163 -11.02 9.08 5.88
C TYR A 163 -9.73 9.43 6.61
N LEU A 164 -9.20 8.46 7.34
CA LEU A 164 -7.88 8.45 7.95
C LEU A 164 -7.02 7.52 7.11
N GLN A 165 -6.08 8.09 6.37
CA GLN A 165 -5.18 7.33 5.49
C GLN A 165 -3.78 7.31 6.10
N PHE A 166 -3.30 6.12 6.47
CA PHE A 166 -1.90 5.88 6.81
C PHE A 166 -1.15 5.44 5.56
N LYS A 167 0.01 6.02 5.29
CA LYS A 167 0.86 5.64 4.16
C LYS A 167 2.34 5.85 4.50
N ASN A 168 3.20 4.95 4.02
CA ASN A 168 4.65 5.15 4.06
C ASN A 168 5.07 6.29 3.12
N ASN A 169 5.88 7.21 3.63
CA ASN A 169 6.45 8.33 2.87
C ASN A 169 7.97 8.18 2.62
N SER A 170 8.52 7.00 2.87
CA SER A 170 9.93 6.67 2.77
C SER A 170 10.12 5.39 1.94
N LEU A 171 11.27 5.29 1.25
CA LEU A 171 11.66 4.06 0.56
C LEU A 171 12.12 2.94 1.51
N LYS A 172 12.10 3.19 2.82
CA LYS A 172 12.48 2.20 3.82
C LYS A 172 11.29 1.32 4.16
N THR A 173 11.48 0.01 4.02
CA THR A 173 10.61 -0.99 4.64
C THR A 173 10.79 -0.93 6.15
N LEU A 174 9.71 -0.64 6.86
CA LEU A 174 9.66 -0.63 8.31
C LEU A 174 8.47 -1.48 8.72
N GLU A 175 8.71 -2.57 9.44
CA GLU A 175 7.66 -3.23 10.22
C GLU A 175 7.41 -2.38 11.48
N GLU A 176 6.79 -1.22 11.31
CA GLU A 176 6.48 -0.33 12.42
C GLU A 176 4.97 -0.07 12.52
N ASN A 177 4.44 -0.31 13.71
CA ASN A 177 3.02 -0.18 13.98
C ASN A 177 2.65 1.28 14.27
N TYR A 178 1.45 1.69 13.88
CA TYR A 178 0.82 2.91 14.37
C TYR A 178 -0.32 2.56 15.33
N ILE A 179 -0.60 3.45 16.27
CA ILE A 179 -1.66 3.26 17.27
C ILE A 179 -2.45 4.56 17.41
N PHE A 180 -3.77 4.50 17.27
CA PHE A 180 -4.63 5.68 17.38
C PHE A 180 -6.01 5.37 17.99
N GLU A 181 -6.70 6.41 18.43
CA GLU A 181 -8.08 6.38 18.93
C GLU A 181 -8.82 7.63 18.45
N ILE A 182 -10.10 7.48 18.12
CA ILE A 182 -11.00 8.60 17.88
C ILE A 182 -12.09 8.63 18.96
N SER A 183 -12.28 9.78 19.61
CA SER A 183 -13.36 10.03 20.60
C SER A 183 -14.19 11.26 20.22
#